data_AF-A0A1E3W2P9-F1
#
_entry.id   AF-A0A1E3W2P9-F1
#
_cell.length_a   1.000
_cell.length_b   1.000
_cell.length_c   1.000
_cell.angle_alpha   90.00
_cell.angle_beta   90.00
_cell.angle_gamma   90.00
#
_symmetry.space_group_name_H-M   'P 1'
#
loop_
_entity.id
_entity.type
_entity.pdbx_description
1 polymer ?
#
loop_
_entity_poly.entity_id
_entity_poly.type
_entity_poly.pdbx_seq_one_letter_code
_entity_poly.pdbx_strand_id
1 'polypeptide(L)'
;MTASYSMDRYSTARYEVREAREAKWARRMALFFLQLLVLTVVLHRFFGLGTPAAINLIGVSMVGMLIALLIAVGSLIRIWFGGQTGAAQDFGAIVLSLMGLALPVYFLAKAVMLPALTDVQTTPADPLQFTVLAGERPKDAIP
;
A
#
# COMPACT_ATOMS: atom_id res chain seq x y z
N MET A 1 -45.97 17.46 44.49
CA MET A 1 -44.69 17.39 43.75
C MET A 1 -44.86 16.33 42.67
N THR A 2 -45.14 16.73 41.43
CA THR A 2 -45.54 15.84 40.33
C THR A 2 -44.29 15.27 39.63
N ALA A 3 -44.29 13.96 39.35
CA ALA A 3 -43.19 13.22 38.75
C ALA A 3 -42.77 13.72 37.34
N SER A 4 -43.54 14.62 36.72
CA SER A 4 -43.22 15.26 35.44
C SER A 4 -41.99 16.17 35.50
N TYR A 5 -41.67 16.74 36.66
CA TYR A 5 -40.54 17.70 36.79
C TYR A 5 -39.16 17.03 36.78
N SER A 6 -39.07 15.71 37.00
CA SER A 6 -37.78 15.01 37.05
C SER A 6 -37.27 14.56 35.68
N MET A 7 -38.15 14.28 34.71
CA MET A 7 -37.76 13.78 33.40
C MET A 7 -37.12 14.84 32.49
N ASP A 8 -37.55 16.10 32.58
CA ASP A 8 -36.98 17.19 31.78
C ASP A 8 -35.50 17.44 32.09
N ARG A 9 -35.05 17.13 33.31
CA ARG A 9 -33.67 17.34 33.75
C ARG A 9 -32.67 16.32 33.19
N TYR A 10 -33.14 15.17 32.68
CA TYR A 10 -32.31 14.13 32.06
C TYR A 10 -32.39 14.12 30.52
N SER A 11 -33.33 14.87 29.94
CA SER A 11 -33.56 14.91 28.48
C SER A 11 -32.42 15.59 27.68
N THR A 12 -31.54 16.34 28.34
CA THR A 12 -30.44 17.06 27.69
C THR A 12 -29.07 16.40 27.79
N ALA A 13 -29.00 15.12 28.20
CA ALA A 13 -27.74 14.38 28.21
C ALA A 13 -27.25 14.17 26.77
N ARG A 14 -26.48 15.13 26.25
CA ARG A 14 -25.77 14.99 24.97
C ARG A 14 -24.68 13.95 25.18
N TYR A 15 -24.86 12.76 24.61
CA TYR A 15 -23.76 11.80 24.50
C TYR A 15 -22.62 12.48 23.75
N GLU A 16 -21.52 12.76 24.44
CA GLU A 16 -20.30 13.21 23.78
C GLU A 16 -19.76 12.03 22.98
N VAL A 17 -20.12 11.99 21.71
CA VAL A 17 -19.71 10.92 20.81
C VAL A 17 -18.20 11.02 20.63
N ARG A 18 -17.47 10.06 21.20
CA ARG A 18 -16.02 9.99 21.05
C ARG A 18 -15.67 9.68 19.59
N GLU A 19 -15.03 10.63 18.92
CA GLU A 19 -14.41 10.38 17.60
C GLU A 19 -13.12 9.57 17.76
N ALA A 20 -13.00 8.48 16.99
CA ALA A 20 -11.74 7.78 16.83
C ALA A 20 -10.72 8.68 16.09
N ARG A 21 -9.86 9.38 16.84
CA ARG A 21 -8.78 10.21 16.26
C ARG A 21 -7.81 9.38 15.40
N GLU A 22 -7.63 8.10 15.73
CA GLU A 22 -6.78 7.15 15.03
C GLU A 22 -7.22 6.96 13.57
N ALA A 23 -8.53 6.83 13.33
CA ALA A 23 -9.10 6.71 11.98
C ALA A 23 -8.72 7.87 11.05
N LYS A 24 -8.73 9.09 11.59
CA LYS A 24 -8.38 10.31 10.85
C LYS A 24 -6.90 10.32 10.46
N TRP A 25 -6.03 9.83 11.35
CA TRP A 25 -4.59 9.70 11.09
C TRP A 25 -4.26 8.56 10.13
N ALA A 26 -4.92 7.41 10.26
CA ALA A 26 -4.77 6.28 9.35
C ALA A 26 -5.06 6.70 7.90
N ARG A 27 -6.17 7.42 7.67
CA ARG A 27 -6.54 7.94 6.34
C ARG A 27 -5.51 8.92 5.79
N ARG A 28 -5.01 9.84 6.61
CA ARG A 28 -3.98 10.81 6.20
C ARG A 28 -2.69 10.12 5.80
N MET A 29 -2.30 9.08 6.56
CA MET A 29 -1.11 8.30 6.27
C MET A 29 -1.27 7.49 4.97
N ALA A 30 -2.42 6.85 4.77
CA ALA A 30 -2.74 6.16 3.53
C ALA A 30 -2.70 7.11 2.31
N LEU A 31 -3.29 8.30 2.42
CA LEU A 31 -3.24 9.32 1.37
C LEU A 31 -1.82 9.77 1.05
N PHE A 32 -1.02 10.06 2.07
CA PHE A 32 0.36 10.49 1.90
C PHE A 32 1.20 9.44 1.17
N PHE A 33 1.14 8.19 1.60
CA PHE A 33 1.93 7.13 0.95
C PHE A 33 1.41 6.75 -0.43
N LEU A 34 0.10 6.86 -0.68
CA LEU A 34 -0.44 6.72 -2.03
C LEU A 34 0.08 7.82 -2.95
N GLN A 35 0.11 9.08 -2.48
CA GLN A 35 0.68 10.20 -3.24
C GLN A 35 2.18 10.01 -3.48
N LEU A 36 2.94 9.55 -2.48
CA LEU A 36 4.36 9.23 -2.62
C LEU A 36 4.58 8.13 -3.67
N LEU A 37 3.75 7.08 -3.67
CA LEU A 37 3.82 6.01 -4.67
C LEU A 37 3.58 6.55 -6.08
N VAL A 38 2.50 7.32 -6.26
CA VAL A 38 2.15 7.94 -7.56
C VAL A 38 3.28 8.87 -8.03
N LEU A 39 3.78 9.72 -7.14
CA LEU A 39 4.87 10.65 -7.45
C LEU A 39 6.14 9.88 -7.83
N THR A 40 6.47 8.80 -7.12
CA THR A 40 7.63 7.95 -7.44
C THR A 40 7.51 7.38 -8.85
N VAL A 41 6.34 6.87 -9.23
CA VAL A 41 6.08 6.33 -10.58
C VAL A 41 6.22 7.43 -11.63
N VAL A 42 5.66 8.61 -11.39
CA VAL A 42 5.77 9.76 -12.31
C VAL A 42 7.22 10.22 -12.47
N LEU A 43 7.96 10.35 -11.37
CA LEU A 43 9.37 10.75 -11.39
C LEU A 43 10.25 9.71 -12.10
N HIS A 44 10.00 8.42 -11.86
CA HIS A 44 10.70 7.35 -12.55
C HIS A 44 10.38 7.31 -14.05
N ARG A 45 9.12 7.53 -14.41
CA ARG A 45 8.68 7.43 -15.80
C ARG A 45 9.09 8.62 -16.66
N PHE A 46 9.02 9.84 -16.13
CA PHE A 46 9.15 11.06 -16.94
C PHE A 46 10.40 11.90 -16.62
N PHE A 47 10.96 11.77 -15.41
CA PHE A 47 12.03 12.65 -14.93
C PHE A 47 13.36 11.92 -14.70
N GLY A 48 13.47 10.66 -15.14
CA GLY A 48 14.72 9.91 -15.09
C GLY A 48 15.19 9.53 -13.68
N LEU A 49 14.28 9.43 -12.71
CA LEU A 49 14.63 8.93 -11.38
C LEU A 49 15.25 7.54 -11.51
N GLY A 50 16.46 7.34 -10.97
CA GLY A 50 17.19 6.08 -11.11
C GLY A 50 16.38 4.89 -10.54
N THR A 51 16.44 3.75 -11.23
CA THR A 51 15.71 2.53 -10.85
C THR A 51 15.95 2.10 -9.40
N PRO A 52 17.19 2.13 -8.84
CA PRO A 52 17.40 1.77 -7.44
C PRO A 52 16.66 2.70 -6.46
N ALA A 53 16.64 4.01 -6.74
CA ALA A 53 15.92 4.98 -5.93
C ALA A 53 14.40 4.79 -6.04
N ALA A 54 13.89 4.52 -7.24
CA ALA A 54 12.47 4.24 -7.45
C ALA A 54 12.00 2.99 -6.69
N ILE A 55 12.78 1.91 -6.72
CA ILE A 55 12.47 0.67 -5.98
C ILE A 55 12.42 0.94 -4.47
N ASN A 56 13.38 1.68 -3.93
CA ASN A 56 13.40 2.03 -2.50
C ASN A 56 12.16 2.85 -2.11
N LEU A 57 11.79 3.86 -2.90
CA LEU A 57 10.63 4.70 -2.64
C LEU A 57 9.31 3.93 -2.76
N ILE A 58 9.19 3.02 -3.74
CA ILE A 58 8.05 2.10 -3.83
C ILE A 58 7.98 1.23 -2.57
N GLY A 59 9.11 0.66 -2.13
CA GLY A 59 9.17 -0.16 -0.91
C GLY A 59 8.74 0.61 0.35
N VAL A 60 9.25 1.83 0.53
CA VAL A 60 8.84 2.71 1.65
C VAL A 60 7.34 3.02 1.59
N SER A 61 6.82 3.30 0.39
CA SER A 61 5.40 3.56 0.19
C SER A 61 4.55 2.34 0.56
N MET A 62 4.94 1.14 0.13
CA MET A 62 4.25 -0.11 0.47
C MET A 62 4.19 -0.34 1.98
N VAL A 63 5.33 -0.22 2.67
CA VAL A 63 5.40 -0.39 4.13
C VAL A 63 4.50 0.63 4.83
N GLY A 64 4.56 1.89 4.41
CA GLY A 64 3.72 2.94 4.95
C GLY A 64 2.21 2.69 4.77
N MET A 65 1.80 2.23 3.58
CA MET A 65 0.40 1.88 3.30
C MET A 65 -0.06 0.66 4.10
N LEU A 66 0.81 -0.32 4.31
CA LEU A 66 0.53 -1.49 5.14
C LEU A 66 0.33 -1.09 6.60
N ILE A 67 1.18 -0.22 7.15
CA ILE A 67 1.00 0.29 8.52
C ILE A 67 -0.32 1.06 8.62
N ALA A 68 -0.64 1.94 7.66
CA ALA A 68 -1.90 2.67 7.64
C ALA A 68 -3.12 1.74 7.59
N LEU A 69 -3.03 0.65 6.83
CA LEU A 69 -4.05 -0.39 6.75
C LEU A 69 -4.28 -1.07 8.11
N LEU A 70 -3.19 -1.49 8.77
CA LEU A 70 -3.26 -2.15 10.08
C LEU A 70 -3.88 -1.23 11.15
N ILE A 71 -3.50 0.05 11.17
CA ILE A 71 -4.09 1.04 12.09
C ILE A 71 -5.58 1.22 11.80
N ALA A 72 -5.98 1.33 10.53
CA ALA A 72 -7.39 1.48 10.15
C ALA A 72 -8.23 0.25 10.56
N VAL A 73 -7.70 -0.97 10.38
CA VAL A 73 -8.36 -2.20 10.82
C VAL A 73 -8.49 -2.23 12.35
N GLY A 74 -7.43 -1.87 13.08
CA GLY A 74 -7.47 -1.79 14.55
C GLY A 74 -8.46 -0.75 15.07
N SER A 75 -8.52 0.42 14.43
CA SER A 75 -9.51 1.47 14.73
C SER A 75 -10.94 1.00 14.44
N LEU A 76 -11.17 0.32 13.31
CA LEU A 76 -12.48 -0.20 12.94
C LEU A 76 -12.99 -1.24 13.95
N ILE A 77 -12.10 -2.11 14.45
CA ILE A 77 -12.44 -3.06 15.53
C ILE A 77 -12.87 -2.32 16.80
N ARG A 78 -12.14 -1.26 17.19
CA ARG A 78 -12.49 -0.44 18.36
C ARG A 78 -13.81 0.30 18.19
N ILE A 79 -14.10 0.78 16.97
CA ILE A 79 -15.38 1.41 16.64
C ILE A 79 -16.52 0.41 16.76
N TRP A 80 -16.34 -0.81 16.23
CA TRP A 80 -17.34 -1.86 16.24
C TRP A 80 -17.73 -2.29 17.66
N PHE A 81 -16.75 -2.52 18.53
CA PHE A 81 -17.02 -2.93 19.92
C PHE A 81 -17.29 -1.76 20.88
N GLY A 82 -16.76 -0.57 20.60
CA GLY A 82 -16.80 0.58 21.49
C GLY A 82 -17.87 1.62 21.16
N GLY A 83 -18.62 1.49 20.06
CA GLY A 83 -19.69 2.42 19.67
C GLY A 83 -19.20 3.83 19.31
N GLN A 84 -17.93 3.97 18.94
CA GLN A 84 -17.31 5.26 18.57
C GLN A 84 -17.72 5.66 17.15
N THR A 85 -17.60 6.94 16.79
CA THR A 85 -17.76 7.38 15.39
C THR A 85 -16.42 7.48 14.68
N GLY A 86 -16.43 7.28 13.36
CA GLY A 86 -15.20 7.34 12.53
C GLY A 86 -15.06 6.25 11.47
N ALA A 87 -16.06 5.37 11.33
CA ALA A 87 -15.96 4.21 10.43
C ALA A 87 -15.70 4.61 8.97
N ALA A 88 -16.30 5.70 8.48
CA ALA A 88 -16.08 6.20 7.13
C ALA A 88 -14.61 6.56 6.86
N GLN A 89 -13.90 7.10 7.85
CA GLN A 89 -12.49 7.44 7.75
C GLN A 89 -11.63 6.17 7.68
N ASP A 90 -11.96 5.15 8.48
CA ASP A 90 -11.28 3.85 8.46
C ASP A 90 -11.50 3.11 7.14
N PHE A 91 -12.75 3.06 6.64
CA PHE A 91 -13.04 2.50 5.32
C PHE A 91 -12.26 3.22 4.23
N GLY A 92 -12.20 4.56 4.27
CA GLY A 92 -11.39 5.34 3.33
C GLY A 92 -9.91 4.96 3.39
N ALA A 93 -9.34 4.82 4.59
CA ALA A 93 -7.95 4.40 4.77
C ALA A 93 -7.69 3.00 4.21
N ILE A 94 -8.58 2.03 4.53
CA ILE A 94 -8.49 0.65 4.04
C ILE A 94 -8.53 0.60 2.52
N VAL A 95 -9.50 1.27 1.89
CA VAL A 95 -9.66 1.28 0.44
C VAL A 95 -8.44 1.89 -0.25
N LEU A 96 -7.95 3.04 0.24
CA LEU A 96 -6.78 3.70 -0.33
C LEU A 96 -5.52 2.84 -0.19
N SER A 97 -5.31 2.25 0.99
CA SER A 97 -4.20 1.34 1.23
C SER A 97 -4.24 0.10 0.34
N LEU A 98 -5.40 -0.55 0.21
CA LEU A 98 -5.54 -1.73 -0.66
C LEU A 98 -5.35 -1.37 -2.13
N MET A 99 -5.91 -0.25 -2.58
CA MET A 99 -5.80 0.20 -3.96
C MET A 99 -4.35 0.47 -4.36
N GLY A 100 -3.59 1.21 -3.54
CA GLY A 100 -2.18 1.46 -3.86
C GLY A 100 -1.26 0.26 -3.65
N LEU A 101 -1.62 -0.68 -2.76
CA LEU A 101 -0.87 -1.93 -2.59
C LEU A 101 -1.13 -2.96 -3.70
N ALA A 102 -2.31 -2.93 -4.34
CA ALA A 102 -2.73 -3.96 -5.29
C ALA A 102 -1.69 -4.24 -6.39
N LEU A 103 -1.23 -3.18 -7.07
CA LEU A 103 -0.24 -3.30 -8.14
C LEU A 103 1.14 -3.77 -7.65
N PRO A 104 1.81 -3.09 -6.71
CA PRO A 104 3.15 -3.49 -6.29
C PRO A 104 3.17 -4.87 -5.63
N VAL A 105 2.14 -5.25 -4.88
CA VAL A 105 2.03 -6.61 -4.31
C VAL A 105 1.85 -7.65 -5.40
N TYR A 106 1.05 -7.38 -6.44
CA TYR A 106 0.91 -8.29 -7.57
C TYR A 106 2.24 -8.55 -8.28
N PHE A 107 3.01 -7.50 -8.58
CA PHE A 107 4.32 -7.65 -9.21
C PHE A 107 5.36 -8.30 -8.29
N LEU A 108 5.35 -7.97 -7.00
CA LEU A 108 6.23 -8.61 -6.02
C LEU A 108 5.95 -10.10 -5.91
N ALA A 109 4.68 -10.50 -5.86
CA ALA A 109 4.28 -11.90 -5.84
C ALA A 109 4.77 -12.64 -7.10
N LYS A 110 4.63 -12.02 -8.28
CA LYS A 110 5.18 -12.57 -9.53
C LYS A 110 6.69 -12.71 -9.47
N ALA A 111 7.42 -11.71 -8.99
CA ALA A 111 8.87 -11.75 -8.89
C ALA A 111 9.39 -12.86 -7.96
N VAL A 112 8.63 -13.23 -6.92
CA VAL A 112 9.02 -14.27 -5.96
C VAL A 112 8.55 -15.66 -6.37
N MET A 113 7.36 -15.78 -7.00
CA MET A 113 6.75 -17.08 -7.31
C MET A 113 7.18 -17.66 -8.66
N LEU A 114 7.62 -16.82 -9.60
CA LEU A 114 8.08 -17.29 -10.92
C LEU A 114 9.56 -17.65 -10.85
N PRO A 115 10.00 -18.72 -11.55
CA PRO A 115 11.41 -18.99 -11.72
C PRO A 115 12.09 -17.82 -12.43
N ALA A 116 13.35 -17.58 -12.10
CA ALA A 116 14.13 -16.53 -12.74
C ALA A 116 14.18 -16.75 -14.26
N LEU A 117 13.91 -15.70 -15.04
CA LEU A 117 14.10 -15.73 -16.49
C LEU A 117 15.60 -15.65 -16.75
N THR A 118 16.20 -16.78 -17.14
CA THR A 118 17.63 -16.90 -17.42
C THR A 118 17.96 -16.93 -18.92
N ASP A 119 16.97 -16.96 -19.81
CA ASP A 119 17.18 -17.03 -21.26
C ASP A 119 17.10 -15.68 -21.98
N VAL A 120 16.65 -14.62 -21.30
CA VAL A 120 16.53 -13.27 -21.84
C VAL A 120 17.38 -12.32 -21.00
N GLN A 121 18.36 -11.68 -21.64
CA GLN A 121 19.09 -10.54 -21.08
C GLN A 121 18.88 -9.32 -21.96
N THR A 122 18.48 -8.22 -21.33
CA THR A 122 18.27 -6.92 -21.99
C THR A 122 19.41 -5.94 -21.73
N THR A 123 20.43 -6.35 -20.96
CA THR A 123 21.55 -5.49 -20.56
C THR A 123 22.72 -5.66 -21.52
N PRO A 124 23.11 -4.62 -22.27
CA PRO A 124 24.27 -4.71 -23.19
C PRO A 124 25.61 -4.89 -22.47
N ALA A 125 25.69 -4.42 -21.21
CA ALA A 125 26.92 -4.44 -20.42
C ALA A 125 27.28 -5.82 -19.87
N ASP A 126 26.32 -6.74 -19.80
CA ASP A 126 26.52 -8.11 -19.32
C ASP A 126 25.64 -9.08 -20.14
N PRO A 127 26.07 -9.42 -21.37
CA PRO A 127 25.28 -10.24 -22.28
C PRO A 127 25.22 -11.71 -21.82
N LEU A 128 24.18 -12.42 -22.27
CA LEU A 128 24.05 -13.87 -22.05
C LEU A 128 25.28 -14.60 -22.57
N GLN A 129 25.98 -15.24 -21.65
CA GLN A 129 26.98 -16.24 -22.00
C GLN A 129 26.22 -17.55 -22.20
N PHE A 130 25.91 -17.89 -23.45
CA PHE A 130 25.20 -19.12 -23.85
C PHE A 130 26.07 -20.37 -23.61
N THR A 131 26.57 -20.59 -22.40
CA THR A 131 27.57 -21.61 -22.08
C THR A 131 27.13 -23.03 -22.42
N VAL A 132 25.83 -23.34 -22.27
CA VAL A 132 25.25 -24.65 -22.64
C VAL A 132 25.13 -24.79 -24.16
N LEU A 133 24.65 -23.76 -24.87
CA LEU A 133 24.44 -23.82 -26.33
C LEU A 133 25.72 -23.59 -27.14
N ALA A 134 26.74 -22.97 -26.54
CA ALA A 134 28.01 -22.70 -27.20
C ALA A 134 28.74 -23.98 -27.60
N GLY A 135 28.59 -25.07 -26.82
CA GLY A 135 29.14 -26.39 -27.16
C GLY A 135 28.41 -27.10 -28.31
N GLU A 136 27.14 -26.76 -28.53
CA GLU A 136 26.29 -27.31 -29.60
C GLU A 136 26.41 -26.49 -30.91
N ARG A 137 27.24 -25.44 -30.93
CA ARG A 137 27.43 -24.61 -32.13
C ARG A 137 28.08 -25.45 -33.24
N PRO A 138 27.43 -25.59 -34.42
CA PRO A 138 28.03 -26.29 -35.57
C PRO A 138 29.35 -25.65 -35.98
N LYS A 139 30.34 -26.47 -36.36
CA LYS A 139 31.70 -26.00 -36.72
C LYS A 139 31.71 -25.14 -37.99
N ASP A 140 30.68 -25.27 -38.82
CA ASP A 140 30.42 -24.53 -40.05
C ASP A 140 29.58 -23.26 -39.85
N ALA A 141 29.19 -22.94 -38.61
CA ALA A 141 28.45 -21.72 -38.31
C ALA A 141 29.32 -20.47 -38.52
N ILE A 142 28.78 -19.49 -39.25
CA ILE A 142 29.40 -18.18 -39.51
C ILE A 142 29.67 -17.49 -38.16
N PRO A 143 30.85 -16.86 -37.96
CA PRO A 143 31.25 -16.21 -36.71
C PRO A 143 30.21 -15.21 -36.18
#